data_AF-A0A970GXU1-F1
#
_entry.id   AF-A0A970GXU1-F1
#
_cell.length_a   1.000
_cell.length_b   1.000
_cell.length_c   1.000
_cell.angle_alpha   90.00
_cell.angle_beta   90.00
_cell.angle_gamma   90.00
#
_symmetry.space_group_name_H-M   'P 1'
#
loop_
_entity.id
_entity.type
_entity.pdbx_description
1 polymer ?
#
loop_
_entity_poly.entity_id
_entity_poly.type
_entity_poly.pdbx_seq_one_letter_code
_entity_poly.pdbx_strand_id
1 'polypeptide(L)'
;MEKDEATINILTPKEGKKYAIVGILDNGIADIPHVKPWLVDERYTAYPEHYIKKDHGTFVSGVVIYGDHLEGKKWVGTEGVKVLDACVYPDTDMEGIGEELIRNIQEAVKAHHRDVKVWNLSISVINEVDEYSFSDFAVALDALQDQYGVLICKSAGNCKNFKTGHPKGKIHQGADSVRSIVVGSI
;
A
#
# COMPACT_ATOMS: atom_id res chain seq x y z
N MET A 1 -8.69 -31.04 12.91
CA MET A 1 -8.64 -30.04 11.83
C MET A 1 -7.24 -30.10 11.26
N GLU A 2 -7.06 -30.75 10.12
CA GLU A 2 -5.83 -30.60 9.35
C GLU A 2 -5.72 -29.12 8.97
N LYS A 3 -4.62 -28.48 9.38
CA LYS A 3 -4.24 -27.19 8.82
C LYS A 3 -3.88 -27.49 7.37
N ASP A 4 -4.72 -27.06 6.45
CA ASP A 4 -4.34 -26.91 5.05
C ASP A 4 -3.22 -25.85 5.02
N GLU A 5 -1.97 -26.28 5.19
CA GLU A 5 -0.81 -25.43 4.92
C GLU A 5 -0.70 -25.31 3.40
N ALA A 6 -1.52 -24.43 2.84
CA ALA A 6 -1.41 -24.02 1.45
C ALA A 6 0.03 -23.53 1.21
N THR A 7 0.84 -24.39 0.60
CA THR A 7 2.25 -24.14 0.37
C THR A 7 2.37 -23.40 -0.95
N ILE A 8 2.46 -22.07 -0.87
CA ILE A 8 2.69 -21.22 -2.04
C ILE A 8 4.16 -21.31 -2.42
N ASN A 9 4.43 -21.71 -3.65
CA ASN A 9 5.78 -21.75 -4.21
C ASN A 9 6.40 -20.35 -4.22
N ILE A 10 7.69 -20.26 -3.86
CA ILE A 10 8.42 -18.99 -3.95
C ILE A 10 8.64 -18.66 -5.43
N LEU A 11 8.08 -17.52 -5.86
CA LEU A 11 8.33 -16.99 -7.19
C LEU A 11 9.65 -16.22 -7.19
N THR A 12 10.41 -16.31 -8.27
CA THR A 12 11.66 -15.56 -8.44
C THR A 12 11.66 -14.78 -9.75
N PRO A 13 12.20 -13.55 -9.77
CA PRO A 13 12.39 -12.83 -11.02
C PRO A 13 13.34 -13.59 -11.95
N LYS A 14 12.94 -13.74 -13.21
CA LYS A 14 13.83 -14.21 -14.28
C LYS A 14 14.99 -13.25 -14.48
N GLU A 15 16.21 -13.79 -14.54
CA GLU A 15 17.44 -13.03 -14.80
C GLU A 15 17.37 -12.26 -16.13
N GLY A 16 17.92 -11.05 -16.16
CA GLY A 16 17.94 -10.17 -17.34
C GLY A 16 16.60 -9.54 -17.73
N LYS A 17 15.48 -9.97 -17.14
CA LYS A 17 14.17 -9.37 -17.39
C LYS A 17 13.96 -8.13 -16.54
N LYS A 18 13.47 -7.06 -17.16
CA LYS A 18 13.01 -5.85 -16.45
C LYS A 18 11.58 -6.02 -15.99
N TYR A 19 11.31 -5.60 -14.75
CA TYR A 19 9.98 -5.62 -14.13
C TYR A 19 9.57 -4.21 -13.77
N ALA A 20 8.27 -3.92 -13.84
CA ALA A 20 7.74 -2.69 -13.24
C ALA A 20 7.96 -2.72 -11.72
N ILE A 21 8.08 -1.55 -11.11
CA ILE A 21 8.19 -1.39 -9.66
C ILE A 21 6.90 -0.76 -9.15
N VAL A 22 6.32 -1.37 -8.12
CA VAL A 22 5.23 -0.79 -7.33
C VAL A 22 5.79 -0.34 -5.98
N GLY A 23 5.58 0.92 -5.64
CA GLY A 23 5.93 1.45 -4.33
C GLY A 23 4.86 1.12 -3.30
N ILE A 24 5.25 0.59 -2.15
CA ILE A 24 4.33 0.21 -1.08
C ILE A 24 4.48 1.23 0.05
N LEU A 25 3.54 2.19 0.12
CA LEU A 25 3.49 3.22 1.16
C LEU A 25 2.81 2.63 2.41
N ASP A 26 3.60 2.05 3.31
CA ASP A 26 3.08 1.24 4.43
C ASP A 26 3.98 1.30 5.69
N ASN A 27 3.85 0.35 6.63
CA ASN A 27 4.68 0.23 7.84
C ASN A 27 5.94 -0.64 7.69
N GLY A 28 6.41 -0.81 6.45
CA GLY A 28 7.60 -1.58 6.13
C GLY A 28 7.33 -3.00 5.64
N ILE A 29 8.32 -3.58 4.96
CA ILE A 29 8.24 -4.93 4.38
C ILE A 29 9.32 -5.83 4.98
N ALA A 30 8.90 -7.00 5.46
CA ALA A 30 9.78 -8.00 6.04
C ALA A 30 10.54 -8.78 4.96
N ASP A 31 11.80 -9.08 5.24
CA ASP A 31 12.67 -9.89 4.39
C ASP A 31 12.34 -11.39 4.54
N ILE A 32 11.17 -11.79 4.03
CA ILE A 32 10.72 -13.19 4.01
C ILE A 32 11.01 -13.86 2.65
N PRO A 33 11.22 -15.19 2.59
CA PRO A 33 11.61 -15.88 1.35
C PRO A 33 10.68 -15.62 0.16
N HIS A 34 9.38 -15.45 0.39
CA HIS A 34 8.39 -15.19 -0.66
C HIS A 34 8.47 -13.78 -1.25
N VAL A 35 8.93 -12.80 -0.48
CA VAL A 35 8.94 -11.38 -0.87
C VAL A 35 10.34 -10.90 -1.25
N LYS A 36 11.39 -11.40 -0.56
CA LYS A 36 12.79 -11.03 -0.75
C LYS A 36 13.24 -10.97 -2.22
N PRO A 37 12.95 -11.98 -3.07
CA PRO A 37 13.40 -11.94 -4.47
C PRO A 37 12.80 -10.78 -5.27
N TRP A 38 11.66 -10.25 -4.83
CA TRP A 38 10.92 -9.18 -5.51
C TRP A 38 11.15 -7.80 -4.90
N LEU A 39 11.85 -7.70 -3.77
CA LEU A 39 12.24 -6.40 -3.23
C LEU A 39 13.25 -5.72 -4.17
N VAL A 40 13.14 -4.39 -4.21
CA VAL A 40 14.20 -3.50 -4.68
C VAL A 40 15.21 -3.34 -3.54
N ASP A 41 16.50 -3.27 -3.86
CA ASP A 41 17.56 -3.19 -2.84
C ASP A 41 17.51 -1.88 -2.04
N GLU A 42 17.10 -0.79 -2.70
CA GLU A 42 16.87 0.50 -2.06
C GLU A 42 15.53 0.48 -1.30
N ARG A 43 15.52 1.11 -0.13
CA ARG A 43 14.36 1.23 0.75
C ARG A 43 14.24 2.67 1.22
N TYR A 44 13.00 3.16 1.31
CA TYR A 44 12.68 4.40 2.00
C TYR A 44 12.13 4.11 3.40
N THR A 45 12.58 4.86 4.41
CA THR A 45 11.94 4.87 5.73
C THR A 45 11.94 6.27 6.34
N ALA A 46 10.79 6.68 6.87
CA ALA A 46 10.66 7.89 7.67
C ALA A 46 10.95 7.65 9.17
N TYR A 47 11.07 6.38 9.59
CA TYR A 47 11.22 5.99 10.99
C TYR A 47 12.48 5.14 11.23
N PRO A 48 13.06 5.15 12.44
CA PRO A 48 14.09 4.19 12.85
C PRO A 48 13.55 2.76 12.97
N GLU A 49 14.37 1.73 12.74
CA GLU A 49 13.93 0.32 12.71
C GLU A 49 13.13 -0.15 13.93
N HIS A 50 13.42 0.34 15.13
CA HIS A 50 12.71 -0.07 16.36
C HIS A 50 11.30 0.51 16.49
N TYR A 51 10.93 1.46 15.63
CA TYR A 51 9.57 1.99 15.49
C TYR A 51 8.81 1.36 14.33
N ILE A 52 9.32 0.29 13.70
CA ILE A 52 8.75 -0.27 12.48
C ILE A 52 8.26 -1.69 12.73
N LYS A 53 6.99 -1.92 12.46
CA LYS A 53 6.37 -3.24 12.49
C LYS A 53 6.04 -3.68 11.08
N LYS A 54 6.89 -4.53 10.50
CA LYS A 54 6.84 -4.92 9.07
C LYS A 54 5.77 -5.98 8.77
N ASP A 55 4.56 -5.83 9.30
CA ASP A 55 3.48 -6.81 9.16
C ASP A 55 2.51 -6.46 8.02
N HIS A 56 1.87 -5.30 8.08
CA HIS A 56 0.86 -4.86 7.12
C HIS A 56 1.46 -4.65 5.73
N GLY A 57 2.61 -3.98 5.63
CA GLY A 57 3.31 -3.80 4.35
C GLY A 57 3.75 -5.12 3.72
N THR A 58 4.14 -6.12 4.53
CA THR A 58 4.45 -7.48 4.05
C THR A 58 3.21 -8.18 3.50
N PHE A 59 2.08 -8.09 4.20
CA PHE A 59 0.82 -8.65 3.75
C PHE A 59 0.39 -8.05 2.40
N VAL A 60 0.39 -6.72 2.29
CA VAL A 60 0.08 -5.99 1.06
C VAL A 60 1.02 -6.39 -0.08
N SER A 61 2.34 -6.46 0.19
CA SER A 61 3.33 -6.88 -0.80
C SER A 61 3.11 -8.31 -1.29
N GLY A 62 2.70 -9.21 -0.39
CA GLY A 62 2.28 -10.56 -0.74
C GLY A 62 1.14 -10.57 -1.76
N VAL A 63 0.11 -9.73 -1.57
CA VAL A 63 -1.00 -9.60 -2.53
C VAL A 63 -0.51 -9.02 -3.87
N VAL A 64 0.34 -8.00 -3.85
CA VAL A 64 0.90 -7.39 -5.07
C VAL A 64 1.70 -8.40 -5.90
N ILE A 65 2.48 -9.27 -5.26
CA ILE A 65 3.34 -10.25 -5.94
C ILE A 65 2.56 -11.52 -6.32
N TYR A 66 1.69 -12.02 -5.44
CA TYR A 66 1.06 -13.34 -5.54
C TYR A 66 -0.45 -13.29 -5.80
N GLY A 67 -1.07 -12.13 -6.02
CA GLY A 67 -2.53 -11.98 -6.12
C GLY A 67 -3.22 -13.02 -7.00
N ASP A 68 -2.74 -13.24 -8.23
CA ASP A 68 -3.28 -14.27 -9.13
C ASP A 68 -3.15 -15.70 -8.57
N HIS A 69 -2.06 -16.01 -7.85
CA HIS A 69 -1.83 -17.32 -7.23
C HIS A 69 -2.72 -17.52 -6.00
N LEU A 70 -2.87 -16.48 -5.18
CA LEU A 70 -3.73 -16.48 -3.99
C LEU A 70 -5.20 -16.65 -4.38
N GLU A 71 -5.63 -16.04 -5.48
CA GLU A 71 -6.98 -16.15 -6.02
C GLU A 71 -7.21 -17.43 -6.85
N GLY A 72 -6.14 -18.18 -7.17
CA GLY A 72 -6.20 -19.32 -8.08
C GLY A 72 -6.69 -18.98 -9.49
N LYS A 73 -6.61 -17.70 -9.89
CA LYS A 73 -7.16 -17.14 -11.13
C LYS A 73 -6.23 -16.09 -11.72
N LYS A 74 -6.11 -16.07 -13.03
CA LYS A 74 -5.30 -15.09 -13.76
C LYS A 74 -6.09 -13.80 -13.97
N TRP A 75 -6.07 -12.89 -13.00
CA TRP A 75 -6.74 -11.60 -13.06
C TRP A 75 -5.89 -10.55 -13.76
N VAL A 76 -4.64 -10.37 -13.30
CA VAL A 76 -3.74 -9.36 -13.86
C VAL A 76 -2.85 -9.96 -14.95
N GLY A 77 -2.45 -11.22 -14.76
CA GLY A 77 -1.67 -11.96 -15.75
C GLY A 77 -0.25 -11.46 -15.95
N THR A 78 0.29 -10.69 -15.01
CA THR A 78 1.70 -10.26 -15.02
C THR A 78 2.62 -11.45 -14.75
N GLU A 79 3.85 -11.39 -15.26
CA GLU A 79 4.90 -12.37 -14.92
C GLU A 79 5.67 -11.99 -13.64
N GLY A 80 5.11 -11.10 -12.82
CA GLY A 80 5.71 -10.58 -11.60
C GLY A 80 5.95 -9.07 -11.64
N VAL A 81 6.15 -8.50 -10.46
CA VAL A 81 6.35 -7.06 -10.23
C VAL A 81 7.35 -6.90 -9.09
N LYS A 82 8.27 -5.95 -9.22
CA LYS A 82 9.16 -5.59 -8.13
C LYS A 82 8.43 -4.67 -7.14
N VAL A 83 8.77 -4.75 -5.87
CA VAL A 83 8.19 -3.90 -4.83
C VAL A 83 9.27 -3.06 -4.16
N LEU A 84 9.01 -1.76 -4.03
CA LEU A 84 9.82 -0.85 -3.23
C LEU A 84 9.19 -0.73 -1.84
N ASP A 85 9.98 -1.00 -0.80
CA ASP A 85 9.58 -0.73 0.58
C ASP A 85 9.67 0.77 0.87
N ALA A 86 8.52 1.43 1.05
CA ALA A 86 8.42 2.82 1.46
C ALA A 86 7.68 2.92 2.80
N CYS A 87 8.44 2.83 3.89
CA CYS A 87 7.91 2.91 5.25
C CYS A 87 7.55 4.36 5.62
N VAL A 88 6.27 4.70 5.61
CA VAL A 88 5.76 6.08 5.80
C VAL A 88 4.97 6.29 7.09
N TYR A 89 4.68 5.22 7.85
CA TYR A 89 4.12 5.30 9.21
C TYR A 89 4.75 4.22 10.12
N PRO A 90 4.70 4.41 11.46
CA PRO A 90 5.39 3.54 12.40
C PRO A 90 4.53 2.33 12.80
N ASP A 91 5.04 1.56 13.76
CA ASP A 91 4.26 0.60 14.53
C ASP A 91 3.11 1.30 15.25
N THR A 92 1.89 1.04 14.77
CA THR A 92 0.66 1.63 15.29
C THR A 92 0.29 1.15 16.70
N ASP A 93 0.94 0.08 17.19
CA ASP A 93 0.78 -0.37 18.58
C ASP A 93 1.61 0.49 19.56
N MET A 94 2.63 1.21 19.06
CA MET A 94 3.49 2.11 19.85
C MET A 94 3.10 3.58 19.71
N GLU A 95 2.82 4.02 18.48
CA GLU A 95 2.52 5.42 18.17
C GLU A 95 1.41 5.50 17.12
N GLY A 96 0.48 6.44 17.29
CA GLY A 96 -0.57 6.68 16.31
C GLY A 96 -0.04 7.24 15.00
N ILE A 97 -0.82 7.14 13.93
CA ILE A 97 -0.53 7.80 12.67
C ILE A 97 -0.87 9.29 12.81
N GLY A 98 0.16 10.16 12.77
CA GLY A 98 0.00 11.60 12.91
C GLY A 98 -0.08 12.35 11.58
N GLU A 99 -0.04 13.67 11.68
CA GLU A 99 -0.09 14.60 10.53
C GLU A 99 1.16 14.48 9.63
N GLU A 100 2.25 13.91 10.14
CA GLU A 100 3.48 13.68 9.39
C GLU A 100 3.33 12.68 8.24
N LEU A 101 2.27 11.86 8.23
CA LEU A 101 2.02 10.87 7.18
C LEU A 101 2.09 11.49 5.77
N ILE A 102 1.46 12.65 5.57
CA ILE A 102 1.45 13.32 4.27
C ILE A 102 2.88 13.67 3.84
N ARG A 103 3.67 14.24 4.76
CA ARG A 103 5.06 14.62 4.51
C ARG A 103 5.92 13.39 4.18
N ASN A 104 5.73 12.30 4.92
CA ASN A 104 6.47 11.06 4.70
C ASN A 104 6.17 10.47 3.32
N ILE A 105 4.89 10.45 2.90
CA ILE A 105 4.49 10.05 1.55
C ILE A 105 5.10 10.97 0.49
N GLN A 106 5.06 12.29 0.70
CA GLN A 106 5.63 13.26 -0.23
C GLN A 106 7.12 13.03 -0.46
N GLU A 107 7.90 12.83 0.61
CA GLU A 107 9.33 12.58 0.51
C GLU A 107 9.65 11.20 -0.09
N ALA A 108 8.88 10.16 0.23
CA ALA A 108 9.00 8.84 -0.39
C ALA A 108 8.78 8.90 -1.91
N VAL A 109 7.67 9.52 -2.34
CA VAL A 109 7.35 9.67 -3.77
C VAL A 109 8.40 10.53 -4.45
N LYS A 110 8.77 11.68 -3.87
CA LYS A 110 9.80 12.56 -4.42
C LYS A 110 11.14 11.85 -4.61
N ALA A 111 11.56 11.00 -3.67
CA ALA A 111 12.81 10.24 -3.76
C ALA A 111 12.80 9.24 -4.93
N HIS A 112 11.66 8.57 -5.20
CA HIS A 112 11.63 7.42 -6.12
C HIS A 112 10.71 7.56 -7.35
N HIS A 113 10.03 8.68 -7.55
CA HIS A 113 9.05 8.87 -8.64
C HIS A 113 9.62 8.68 -10.06
N ARG A 114 10.94 8.73 -10.23
CA ARG A 114 11.58 8.51 -11.55
C ARG A 114 11.45 7.06 -11.98
N ASP A 115 11.65 6.14 -11.05
CA ASP A 115 11.63 4.69 -11.29
C ASP A 115 10.29 4.05 -10.90
N VAL A 116 9.57 4.64 -9.94
CA VAL A 116 8.29 4.15 -9.45
C VAL A 116 7.15 5.05 -9.91
N LYS A 117 6.29 4.51 -10.78
CA LYS A 117 5.13 5.22 -11.34
C LYS A 117 3.80 4.81 -10.73
N VAL A 118 3.74 3.70 -10.01
CA VAL A 118 2.53 3.20 -9.36
C VAL A 118 2.82 2.98 -7.88
N TRP A 119 1.96 3.53 -7.03
CA TRP A 119 2.09 3.48 -5.58
C TRP A 119 0.82 2.89 -4.98
N ASN A 120 0.98 1.94 -4.07
CA ASN A 120 -0.12 1.41 -3.28
C ASN A 120 -0.10 2.05 -1.88
N LEU A 121 -1.23 2.60 -1.47
CA LEU A 121 -1.45 3.22 -0.16
C LEU A 121 -2.64 2.53 0.51
N SER A 122 -2.36 1.47 1.28
CA SER A 122 -3.39 0.66 1.95
C SER A 122 -3.69 1.12 3.38
N ILE A 123 -3.18 2.27 3.81
CA ILE A 123 -3.50 2.85 5.11
C ILE A 123 -4.93 3.41 5.14
N SER A 124 -5.64 3.22 6.25
CA SER A 124 -6.92 3.89 6.50
C SER A 124 -6.75 4.86 7.66
N VAL A 125 -6.77 6.16 7.35
CA VAL A 125 -7.09 7.17 8.38
C VAL A 125 -8.54 6.93 8.83
N ILE A 126 -8.83 7.15 10.11
CA ILE A 126 -10.11 6.74 10.72
C ILE A 126 -11.26 7.72 10.47
N ASN A 127 -10.96 8.92 9.98
CA ASN A 127 -11.95 9.96 9.77
C ASN A 127 -12.70 9.75 8.46
N GLU A 128 -14.03 9.90 8.49
CA GLU A 128 -14.87 9.94 7.30
C GLU A 128 -14.65 11.24 6.50
N VAL A 129 -14.94 11.20 5.20
CA VAL A 129 -14.91 12.38 4.34
C VAL A 129 -16.07 13.34 4.66
N ASP A 130 -15.83 14.62 4.40
CA ASP A 130 -16.84 15.67 4.49
C ASP A 130 -17.70 15.72 3.20
N GLU A 131 -18.93 16.20 3.30
CA GLU A 131 -19.84 16.30 2.13
C GLU A 131 -19.55 17.49 1.24
N TYR A 132 -18.91 18.52 1.78
CA TYR A 132 -18.79 19.83 1.14
C TYR A 132 -17.33 20.21 0.85
N SER A 133 -16.38 19.38 1.26
CA SER A 133 -14.95 19.64 1.11
C SER A 133 -14.15 18.36 0.89
N PHE A 134 -13.06 18.50 0.13
CA PHE A 134 -12.04 17.47 0.03
C PHE A 134 -11.10 17.58 1.24
N SER A 135 -10.67 16.43 1.75
CA SER A 135 -9.70 16.34 2.83
C SER A 135 -8.34 16.86 2.40
N ASP A 136 -7.60 17.46 3.34
CA ASP A 136 -6.21 17.89 3.11
C ASP A 136 -5.34 16.73 2.63
N PHE A 137 -5.65 15.51 3.09
CA PHE A 137 -4.98 14.32 2.62
C PHE A 137 -5.23 14.06 1.14
N ALA A 138 -6.49 14.09 0.68
CA ALA A 138 -6.83 13.93 -0.73
C ALA A 138 -6.18 15.00 -1.60
N VAL A 139 -6.22 16.26 -1.18
CA VAL A 139 -5.58 17.39 -1.89
C VAL A 139 -4.07 17.17 -2.02
N ALA A 140 -3.40 16.71 -0.96
CA ALA A 140 -1.98 16.41 -1.00
C ALA A 140 -1.64 15.23 -1.93
N LEU A 141 -2.46 14.17 -1.94
CA LEU A 141 -2.30 13.04 -2.86
C LEU A 141 -2.49 13.45 -4.32
N ASP A 142 -3.47 14.31 -4.61
CA ASP A 142 -3.73 14.83 -5.95
C ASP A 142 -2.56 15.69 -6.44
N ALA A 143 -2.06 16.59 -5.60
CA ALA A 143 -0.91 17.43 -5.92
C ALA A 143 0.36 16.61 -6.20
N LEU A 144 0.60 15.54 -5.45
CA LEU A 144 1.73 14.63 -5.68
C LEU A 144 1.65 13.91 -7.03
N GLN A 145 0.46 13.42 -7.39
CA GLN A 145 0.24 12.74 -8.66
C GLN A 145 0.43 13.69 -9.85
N ASP A 146 -0.10 14.91 -9.76
CA ASP A 146 0.07 15.95 -10.78
C ASP A 146 1.53 16.39 -10.91
N GLN A 147 2.24 16.57 -9.78
CA GLN A 147 3.62 17.05 -9.78
C GLN A 147 4.61 16.02 -10.33
N TYR A 148 4.47 14.74 -9.95
CA TYR A 148 5.47 13.72 -10.25
C TYR A 148 5.06 12.74 -11.37
N GLY A 149 3.83 12.87 -11.88
CA GLY A 149 3.29 11.99 -12.91
C GLY A 149 3.26 10.54 -12.44
N VAL A 150 2.76 10.32 -11.22
CA VAL A 150 2.61 8.99 -10.60
C VAL A 150 1.12 8.69 -10.39
N LEU A 151 0.80 7.41 -10.23
CA LEU A 151 -0.54 6.94 -9.88
C LEU A 151 -0.53 6.39 -8.45
N ILE A 152 -1.48 6.83 -7.64
CA ILE A 152 -1.70 6.32 -6.28
C ILE A 152 -2.98 5.51 -6.25
N CYS A 153 -2.86 4.24 -5.88
CA CYS A 153 -3.97 3.34 -5.56
C CYS A 153 -4.23 3.42 -4.06
N LYS A 154 -5.41 3.89 -3.66
CA LYS A 154 -5.78 4.14 -2.27
C LYS A 154 -6.94 3.26 -1.85
N SER A 155 -6.90 2.72 -0.63
CA SER A 155 -8.05 2.00 -0.05
C SER A 155 -9.20 2.96 0.28
N ALA A 156 -10.46 2.52 0.09
CA ALA A 156 -11.64 3.33 0.38
C ALA A 156 -11.88 3.62 1.88
N GLY A 157 -11.26 2.82 2.76
CA GLY A 157 -11.54 2.80 4.19
C GLY A 157 -12.39 1.61 4.61
N ASN A 158 -12.40 1.32 5.91
CA ASN A 158 -13.05 0.14 6.49
C ASN A 158 -14.19 0.55 7.44
N CYS A 159 -15.43 0.35 6.99
CA CYS A 159 -16.62 0.54 7.80
C CYS A 159 -17.06 -0.78 8.48
N LYS A 160 -17.23 -0.77 9.82
CA LYS A 160 -17.67 -1.94 10.59
C LYS A 160 -19.17 -1.97 10.90
N ASN A 161 -19.94 -1.00 10.41
CA ASN A 161 -21.38 -0.82 10.70
C ASN A 161 -22.22 -2.06 10.35
N PHE A 162 -21.82 -2.81 9.33
CA PHE A 162 -22.49 -4.06 8.94
C PHE A 162 -22.53 -5.09 10.08
N LYS A 163 -21.58 -5.06 11.03
CA LYS A 163 -21.53 -6.00 12.16
C LYS A 163 -22.67 -5.77 13.16
N THR A 164 -23.25 -4.58 13.19
CA THR A 164 -24.30 -4.17 14.14
C THR A 164 -25.60 -3.76 13.45
N GLY A 165 -25.72 -4.00 12.14
CA GLY A 165 -26.91 -3.67 11.34
C GLY A 165 -27.10 -2.17 11.08
N HIS A 166 -26.06 -1.35 11.29
CA HIS A 166 -26.11 0.07 10.96
C HIS A 166 -25.91 0.32 9.46
N PRO A 167 -26.40 1.46 8.93
CA PRO A 167 -26.14 1.86 7.55
C PRO A 167 -24.64 1.91 7.24
N LYS A 168 -24.29 1.73 5.96
CA LYS A 168 -22.91 1.89 5.48
C LYS A 168 -22.42 3.31 5.81
N GLY A 169 -21.24 3.40 6.43
CA GLY A 169 -20.56 4.68 6.66
C GLY A 169 -19.99 5.25 5.36
N LYS A 170 -19.40 6.43 5.46
CA LYS A 170 -18.75 7.09 4.33
C LYS A 170 -17.37 6.46 4.06
N ILE A 171 -16.81 6.78 2.90
CA ILE A 171 -15.38 6.53 2.64
C ILE A 171 -14.53 7.37 3.60
N HIS A 172 -13.31 6.93 3.86
CA HIS A 172 -12.41 7.62 4.78
C HIS A 172 -11.55 8.67 4.06
N GLN A 173 -11.04 9.65 4.79
CA GLN A 173 -10.21 10.73 4.25
C GLN A 173 -9.03 10.18 3.40
N GLY A 174 -8.72 10.90 2.32
CA GLY A 174 -7.79 10.47 1.27
C GLY A 174 -8.45 9.62 0.19
N ALA A 175 -9.56 8.93 0.47
CA ALA A 175 -10.34 8.20 -0.53
C ALA A 175 -11.26 9.13 -1.35
N ASP A 176 -11.35 10.41 -0.98
CA ASP A 176 -11.99 11.48 -1.73
C ASP A 176 -11.06 12.16 -2.75
N SER A 177 -9.83 11.66 -2.92
CA SER A 177 -8.90 12.09 -3.97
C SER A 177 -9.48 11.87 -5.36
N VAL A 178 -9.38 12.91 -6.22
CA VAL A 178 -9.93 12.88 -7.58
C VAL A 178 -8.95 12.20 -8.55
N ARG A 179 -7.65 12.24 -8.26
CA ARG A 179 -6.60 11.65 -9.11
C ARG A 179 -6.32 10.18 -8.77
N SER A 180 -6.55 9.76 -7.53
CA SER A 180 -6.24 8.40 -7.07
C SER A 180 -7.24 7.38 -7.62
N ILE A 181 -6.79 6.14 -7.78
CA ILE A 181 -7.70 4.99 -7.93
C ILE A 181 -8.10 4.52 -6.54
N VAL A 182 -9.37 4.70 -6.20
CA VAL A 182 -9.90 4.33 -4.89
C VAL A 182 -10.54 2.95 -4.95
N VAL A 183 -10.07 2.03 -4.12
CA VAL A 183 -10.43 0.60 -4.18
C VAL A 183 -11.24 0.20 -2.95
N GLY A 184 -12.46 -0.31 -3.19
CA GLY A 184 -13.30 -0.98 -2.19
C GLY A 184 -13.13 -2.51 -2.22
N SER A 185 -13.50 -3.17 -1.13
CA SER A 185 -13.52 -4.64 -1.04
C SER A 185 -14.93 -5.19 -1.29
N ILE A 186 -15.01 -6.35 -1.94
CA ILE A 186 -16.24 -7.14 -2.13
C ILE A 186 -16.28 -8.36 -1.20
#